data_AF-A0A6P5WNW4-F1
#
_entry.id   AF-A0A6P5WNW4-F1
#
_cell.length_a   1.000
_cell.length_b   1.000
_cell.length_c   1.000
_cell.angle_alpha   90.00
_cell.angle_beta   90.00
_cell.angle_gamma   90.00
#
_symmetry.space_group_name_H-M   'P 1'
#
loop_
_entity.id
_entity.type
_entity.pdbx_description
1 polymer ?
#
loop_
_entity_poly.entity_id
_entity_poly.type
_entity_poly.pdbx_seq_one_letter_code
_entity_poly.pdbx_strand_id
1 'polypeptide(L)'
;MASTSASRSDGVIGRIRRAASNLYSDNQTLVTDIRKSLNFMREIAVDLERDNQTEMVKQLEDAVVELVEAHENCLHYSSAIQSVGDAYQPGTELTDFKKLLDTEFEKVKASSSSSPQNHPLIHQFRQAVWNVHHAGQPMPGEEQEDIVLTSTESNIKNLKCPLTGKPITELTEPVRRLFTLMQRGLQAYLRKECYPGLHKIQAWQC
;
A
#
# COMPACT_ATOMS: atom_id res chain seq x y z
N MET A 1 38.96 -37.32 3.26
CA MET A 1 38.86 -36.00 2.60
C MET A 1 37.43 -35.51 2.80
N ALA A 2 37.21 -34.58 3.74
CA ALA A 2 35.87 -34.12 4.12
C ALA A 2 35.40 -32.97 3.22
N SER A 3 34.15 -33.06 2.75
CA SER A 3 33.46 -32.11 1.89
C SER A 3 33.40 -30.71 2.50
N THR A 4 34.15 -29.76 1.94
CA THR A 4 34.14 -28.34 2.32
C THR A 4 33.26 -27.47 1.40
N SER A 5 32.62 -28.05 0.39
CA SER A 5 31.83 -27.33 -0.63
C SER A 5 30.47 -26.84 -0.14
N ALA A 6 29.78 -27.60 0.73
CA ALA A 6 28.42 -27.27 1.18
C ALA A 6 28.35 -25.99 2.05
N SER A 7 29.39 -25.70 2.83
CA SER A 7 29.43 -24.49 3.68
C SER A 7 29.58 -23.19 2.87
N ARG A 8 30.19 -23.27 1.68
CA ARG A 8 30.45 -22.11 0.83
C ARG A 8 29.22 -21.72 0.01
N SER A 9 28.45 -22.69 -0.49
CA SER A 9 27.22 -22.43 -1.25
C SER A 9 26.15 -21.79 -0.38
N ASP A 10 25.96 -22.28 0.84
CA ASP A 10 24.96 -21.73 1.78
C ASP A 10 25.29 -20.27 2.19
N GLY A 11 26.58 -19.98 2.37
CA GLY A 11 27.06 -18.62 2.60
C GLY A 11 26.84 -17.67 1.42
N VAL A 12 26.92 -18.14 0.17
CA VAL A 12 26.66 -17.32 -1.03
C VAL A 12 25.16 -17.06 -1.20
N ILE A 13 24.31 -18.08 -1.03
CA ILE A 13 22.86 -17.94 -1.10
C ILE A 13 22.38 -16.93 -0.05
N GLY A 14 22.86 -17.05 1.19
CA GLY A 14 22.53 -16.10 2.26
C GLY A 14 22.97 -14.66 1.97
N ARG A 15 24.09 -14.46 1.25
CA ARG A 15 24.53 -13.12 0.81
C ARG A 15 23.64 -12.55 -0.28
N ILE A 16 23.26 -13.35 -1.28
CA ILE A 16 22.36 -12.94 -2.36
C ILE A 16 21.00 -12.55 -1.79
N ARG A 17 20.43 -13.40 -0.93
CA ARG A 17 19.16 -13.12 -0.26
C ARG A 17 19.22 -11.82 0.54
N ARG A 18 20.28 -11.62 1.34
CA ARG A 18 20.46 -10.38 2.11
C ARG A 18 20.59 -9.15 1.22
N ALA A 19 21.35 -9.24 0.12
CA ALA A 19 21.48 -8.14 -0.84
C ALA A 19 20.13 -7.80 -1.47
N ALA A 20 19.36 -8.80 -1.87
CA ALA A 20 18.01 -8.62 -2.41
C ALA A 20 17.06 -7.98 -1.39
N SER A 21 17.07 -8.43 -0.12
CA SER A 21 16.25 -7.83 0.94
C SER A 21 16.61 -6.36 1.22
N ASN A 22 17.91 -6.02 1.20
CA ASN A 22 18.36 -4.64 1.37
C ASN A 22 17.89 -3.76 0.20
N LEU A 23 18.10 -4.21 -1.03
CA LEU A 23 17.65 -3.48 -2.23
C LEU A 23 16.12 -3.32 -2.27
N TYR A 24 15.38 -4.36 -1.87
CA TYR A 24 13.93 -4.27 -1.71
C TYR A 24 13.55 -3.16 -0.72
N SER A 25 14.17 -3.14 0.47
CA SER A 25 13.92 -2.13 1.50
C SER A 25 14.26 -0.70 1.03
N ASP A 26 15.39 -0.54 0.35
CA ASP A 26 15.81 0.76 -0.20
C ASP A 26 14.79 1.25 -1.26
N ASN A 27 14.34 0.34 -2.13
CA ASN A 27 13.31 0.64 -3.12
C ASN A 27 11.97 1.00 -2.48
N GLN A 28 11.58 0.38 -1.35
CA GLN A 28 10.34 0.76 -0.64
C GLN A 28 10.41 2.20 -0.10
N THR A 29 11.60 2.65 0.30
CA THR A 29 11.83 4.04 0.69
C THR A 29 11.65 4.98 -0.50
N LEU A 30 12.25 4.65 -1.65
CA LEU A 30 12.11 5.42 -2.89
C LEU A 30 10.64 5.50 -3.36
N VAL A 31 9.92 4.38 -3.35
CA VAL A 31 8.49 4.30 -3.69
C VAL A 31 7.66 5.23 -2.80
N THR A 32 7.97 5.25 -1.50
CA THR A 32 7.30 6.14 -0.54
C THR A 32 7.56 7.61 -0.88
N ASP A 33 8.78 7.97 -1.25
CA ASP A 33 9.14 9.33 -1.62
C ASP A 33 8.52 9.76 -2.95
N ILE A 34 8.45 8.88 -3.96
CA ILE A 34 7.72 9.13 -5.20
C ILE A 34 6.25 9.43 -4.92
N ARG A 35 5.59 8.66 -4.04
CA ARG A 35 4.20 8.94 -3.63
C ARG A 35 4.03 10.30 -2.97
N LYS A 36 4.99 10.76 -2.17
CA LYS A 36 4.95 12.11 -1.60
C LYS A 36 5.08 13.16 -2.70
N SER A 37 6.00 12.98 -3.64
CA SER A 37 6.17 13.88 -4.78
C SER A 37 4.90 13.99 -5.62
N LEU A 38 4.22 12.87 -5.90
CA LEU A 38 2.93 12.88 -6.61
C LEU A 38 1.84 13.67 -5.86
N ASN A 39 1.80 13.60 -4.53
CA ASN A 39 0.89 14.43 -3.73
C ASN A 39 1.22 15.92 -3.82
N PHE A 40 2.51 16.28 -3.77
CA PHE A 40 2.93 17.66 -3.94
C PHE A 40 2.62 18.20 -5.34
N MET A 41 2.85 17.40 -6.38
CA MET A 41 2.50 17.77 -7.76
C MET A 41 0.99 18.03 -7.89
N ARG A 42 0.15 17.22 -7.24
CA ARG A 42 -1.29 17.46 -7.19
C ARG A 42 -1.65 18.78 -6.48
N GLU A 43 -1.03 19.08 -5.35
CA GLU A 43 -1.27 20.34 -4.62
C GLU A 43 -0.86 21.56 -5.47
N ILE A 44 0.29 21.48 -6.13
CA ILE A 44 0.76 22.51 -7.08
C ILE A 44 -0.23 22.66 -8.24
N ALA A 45 -0.73 21.56 -8.81
CA ALA A 45 -1.70 21.60 -9.90
C ALA A 45 -3.00 22.33 -9.50
N VAL A 46 -3.46 22.12 -8.26
CA VAL A 46 -4.62 22.82 -7.71
C VAL A 46 -4.38 24.32 -7.63
N ASP A 47 -3.20 24.75 -7.19
CA ASP A 47 -2.87 26.18 -7.12
C ASP A 47 -2.71 26.81 -8.51
N LEU A 48 -2.06 26.11 -9.45
CA LEU A 48 -1.96 26.52 -10.85
C LEU A 48 -3.34 26.67 -11.51
N GLU A 49 -4.27 25.77 -11.21
CA GLU A 49 -5.63 25.82 -11.75
C GLU A 49 -6.44 26.99 -11.17
N ARG A 50 -6.24 27.35 -9.89
CA ARG A 50 -6.81 28.56 -9.28
C ARG A 50 -6.31 29.83 -9.96
N ASP A 51 -5.05 29.82 -10.37
CA ASP A 51 -4.41 30.91 -11.11
C ASP A 51 -4.69 30.88 -12.62
N ASN A 52 -5.55 29.97 -13.09
CA ASN A 52 -5.93 29.76 -14.49
C ASN A 52 -4.74 29.44 -15.42
N GLN A 53 -3.69 28.81 -14.88
CA GLN A 53 -2.48 28.44 -15.63
C GLN A 53 -2.62 27.06 -16.29
N THR A 54 -3.64 26.91 -17.14
CA THR A 54 -4.06 25.63 -17.73
C THR A 54 -2.96 24.88 -18.49
N GLU A 55 -2.08 25.59 -19.19
CA GLU A 55 -0.95 24.98 -19.89
C GLU A 55 0.06 24.32 -18.93
N MET A 56 0.34 24.96 -17.79
CA MET A 56 1.24 24.38 -16.79
C MET A 56 0.59 23.22 -16.04
N VAL A 57 -0.72 23.28 -15.79
CA VAL A 57 -1.49 22.15 -15.24
C VAL A 57 -1.38 20.93 -16.16
N LYS A 58 -1.51 21.13 -17.47
CA LYS A 58 -1.39 20.05 -18.45
C LYS A 58 0.02 19.45 -18.50
N GLN A 59 1.06 20.29 -18.54
CA GLN A 59 2.45 19.81 -18.50
C GLN A 59 2.75 19.03 -17.20
N LEU A 60 2.17 19.48 -16.09
CA LEU A 60 2.30 18.80 -14.80
C LEU A 60 1.55 17.46 -14.79
N GLU A 61 0.38 17.38 -15.43
CA GLU A 61 -0.35 16.12 -15.63
C GLU A 61 0.49 15.11 -16.43
N ASP A 62 1.05 15.52 -17.57
CA ASP A 62 1.91 14.66 -18.40
C ASP A 62 3.09 14.11 -17.57
N ALA A 63 3.74 14.97 -16.77
CA ALA A 63 4.81 14.55 -15.86
C ALA A 63 4.33 13.61 -14.75
N VAL A 64 3.11 13.78 -14.23
CA VAL A 64 2.49 12.85 -13.27
C VAL A 64 2.26 11.48 -13.91
N VAL A 65 1.80 11.42 -15.16
CA VAL A 65 1.60 10.15 -15.88
C VAL A 65 2.92 9.39 -16.01
N GLU A 66 3.99 10.06 -16.44
CA GLU A 66 5.33 9.46 -16.55
C GLU A 66 5.85 8.98 -15.19
N LEU A 67 5.69 9.78 -14.14
CA LEU A 67 6.15 9.43 -12.80
C LEU A 67 5.36 8.25 -12.19
N VAL A 68 4.06 8.14 -12.49
CA VAL A 68 3.23 7.00 -12.09
C VAL A 68 3.67 5.72 -12.80
N GLU A 69 3.99 5.77 -14.10
CA GLU A 69 4.54 4.61 -14.80
C GLU A 69 5.88 4.17 -14.21
N ALA A 70 6.77 5.13 -13.92
CA ALA A 70 8.04 4.85 -13.25
C ALA A 70 7.84 4.25 -11.85
N HIS A 71 6.88 4.77 -11.08
CA HIS A 71 6.50 4.25 -9.76
C HIS A 71 6.09 2.78 -9.81
N GLU A 72 5.18 2.42 -10.73
CA GLU A 72 4.73 1.03 -10.90
C GLU A 72 5.88 0.11 -11.33
N ASN A 73 6.73 0.56 -12.26
CA ASN A 73 7.91 -0.19 -12.66
C ASN A 73 8.87 -0.40 -11.48
N CYS A 74 9.08 0.60 -10.61
CA CYS A 74 9.87 0.44 -9.39
C CYS A 74 9.28 -0.61 -8.43
N LEU A 75 7.96 -0.64 -8.26
CA LEU A 75 7.28 -1.67 -7.46
C LEU A 75 7.47 -3.07 -8.04
N HIS A 76 7.31 -3.22 -9.35
CA HIS A 76 7.51 -4.49 -10.05
C HIS A 76 8.95 -4.98 -9.95
N TYR A 77 9.94 -4.10 -10.20
CA TYR A 77 11.35 -4.45 -10.07
C TYR A 77 11.72 -4.80 -8.62
N SER A 78 11.23 -4.05 -7.64
CA SER A 78 11.48 -4.33 -6.22
C SER A 78 10.95 -5.72 -5.84
N SER A 79 9.74 -6.05 -6.29
CA SER A 79 9.13 -7.37 -6.08
C SER A 79 9.89 -8.49 -6.79
N ALA A 80 10.34 -8.26 -8.02
CA ALA A 80 11.15 -9.22 -8.78
C ALA A 80 12.51 -9.50 -8.09
N ILE A 81 13.18 -8.45 -7.60
CA ILE A 81 14.45 -8.59 -6.85
C ILE A 81 14.24 -9.45 -5.60
N GLN A 82 13.18 -9.18 -4.83
CA GLN A 82 12.86 -9.96 -3.64
C GLN A 82 12.56 -11.43 -3.99
N SER A 83 11.69 -11.65 -5.00
CA SER A 83 11.35 -12.99 -5.51
C SER A 83 12.60 -13.79 -5.89
N VAL A 84 13.51 -13.20 -6.66
CA VAL A 84 14.78 -13.82 -7.05
C VAL A 84 15.64 -14.12 -5.80
N GLY A 85 15.78 -13.17 -4.88
CA GLY A 85 16.57 -13.36 -3.67
C GLY A 85 16.07 -14.49 -2.76
N ASP A 86 14.76 -14.69 -2.70
CA ASP A 86 14.12 -15.71 -1.87
C ASP A 86 14.21 -17.10 -2.52
N ALA A 87 14.00 -17.17 -3.84
CA ALA A 87 13.90 -18.42 -4.59
C ALA A 87 15.24 -18.92 -5.20
N TYR A 88 16.26 -18.06 -5.30
CA TYR A 88 17.50 -18.43 -5.99
C TYR A 88 18.21 -19.63 -5.36
N GLN A 89 18.55 -20.60 -6.20
CA GLN A 89 19.39 -21.74 -5.87
C GLN A 89 20.51 -21.86 -6.91
N PRO A 90 21.77 -22.05 -6.48
CA PRO A 90 22.90 -22.21 -7.40
C PRO A 90 22.74 -23.48 -8.24
N GLY A 91 22.80 -23.33 -9.57
CA GLY A 91 22.86 -24.46 -10.50
C GLY A 91 24.28 -24.93 -10.76
N THR A 92 24.42 -25.92 -11.65
CA THR A 92 25.73 -26.38 -12.16
C THR A 92 26.37 -25.39 -13.13
N GLU A 93 25.57 -24.56 -13.79
CA GLU A 93 26.01 -23.53 -14.74
C GLU A 93 25.98 -22.13 -14.13
N LEU A 94 26.73 -21.20 -14.76
CA LEU A 94 26.75 -19.80 -14.35
C LEU A 94 25.38 -19.16 -14.57
N THR A 95 24.83 -18.53 -13.54
CA THR A 95 23.55 -17.83 -13.62
C THR A 95 23.69 -16.50 -14.34
N ASP A 96 22.87 -16.27 -15.36
CA ASP A 96 22.62 -14.94 -15.92
C ASP A 96 21.55 -14.22 -15.07
N PHE A 97 22.00 -13.44 -14.09
CA PHE A 97 21.11 -12.71 -13.18
C PHE A 97 20.28 -11.64 -13.89
N LYS A 98 20.78 -11.06 -14.99
CA LYS A 98 20.02 -10.05 -15.74
C LYS A 98 18.80 -10.71 -16.37
N LYS A 99 19.01 -11.81 -17.10
CA LYS A 99 17.91 -12.55 -17.71
C LYS A 99 16.91 -13.08 -16.67
N LEU A 100 17.41 -13.55 -15.52
CA LEU A 100 16.57 -14.03 -14.42
C LEU A 100 15.67 -12.92 -13.87
N LEU A 101 16.24 -11.74 -13.60
CA LEU A 101 15.49 -10.58 -13.11
C LEU A 101 14.49 -10.06 -14.15
N ASP A 102 14.89 -9.95 -15.42
CA ASP A 102 13.99 -9.51 -16.50
C ASP A 102 12.80 -10.47 -16.66
N THR A 103 13.04 -11.78 -16.54
CA THR A 103 11.97 -12.80 -16.61
C THR A 103 11.00 -12.68 -15.43
N GLU A 104 11.51 -12.54 -14.21
CA GLU A 104 10.65 -12.34 -13.03
C GLU A 104 9.93 -10.99 -13.05
N PHE A 105 10.56 -9.93 -13.58
CA PHE A 105 9.91 -8.63 -13.78
C PHE A 105 8.72 -8.74 -14.73
N GLU A 106 8.88 -9.35 -15.91
CA GLU A 106 7.77 -9.51 -16.86
C GLU A 106 6.64 -10.36 -16.28
N LYS A 107 6.97 -11.39 -15.49
CA LYS A 107 5.99 -12.20 -14.75
C LYS A 107 5.22 -11.37 -13.71
N VAL A 108 5.92 -10.55 -12.92
CA VAL A 108 5.28 -9.67 -11.93
C VAL A 108 4.41 -8.62 -12.64
N LYS A 109 4.93 -7.98 -13.68
CA LYS A 109 4.20 -6.97 -14.47
C LYS A 109 2.95 -7.55 -15.12
N ALA A 110 3.02 -8.75 -15.69
CA ALA A 110 1.86 -9.42 -16.30
C ALA A 110 0.76 -9.76 -15.27
N SER A 111 1.11 -9.91 -13.99
CA SER A 111 0.14 -10.13 -12.91
C SER A 111 -0.56 -8.84 -12.44
N SER A 112 -0.02 -7.68 -12.78
CA SER A 112 -0.56 -6.36 -12.46
C SER A 112 -1.37 -5.81 -13.65
N SER A 113 -2.64 -6.20 -13.75
CA SER A 113 -3.51 -5.85 -14.88
C SER A 113 -4.10 -4.43 -14.82
N SER A 114 -3.29 -3.40 -14.53
CA SER A 114 -3.78 -2.01 -14.49
C SER A 114 -3.47 -1.27 -15.80
N SER A 115 -4.49 -0.70 -16.43
CA SER A 115 -4.28 0.26 -17.53
C SER A 115 -3.72 1.58 -16.98
N PRO A 116 -2.73 2.21 -17.64
CA PRO A 116 -2.15 3.48 -17.17
C PRO A 116 -3.19 4.59 -17.00
N GLN A 117 -4.16 4.71 -17.91
CA GLN A 117 -5.20 5.75 -17.86
C GLN A 117 -6.15 5.64 -16.65
N ASN A 118 -6.35 4.44 -16.10
CA ASN A 118 -7.25 4.22 -14.96
C ASN A 118 -6.48 4.11 -13.64
N HIS A 119 -5.22 4.56 -13.61
CA HIS A 119 -4.42 4.47 -12.42
C HIS A 119 -5.00 5.37 -11.30
N PRO A 120 -5.22 4.86 -10.08
CA PRO A 120 -5.85 5.63 -9.01
C PRO A 120 -5.16 6.97 -8.68
N LEU A 121 -3.83 7.03 -8.82
CA LEU A 121 -3.08 8.27 -8.55
C LEU A 121 -3.32 9.34 -9.63
N ILE A 122 -3.45 8.95 -10.90
CA ILE A 122 -3.75 9.87 -12.01
C ILE A 122 -5.19 10.36 -11.87
N HIS A 123 -6.11 9.45 -11.53
CA HIS A 123 -7.51 9.80 -11.24
C HIS A 123 -7.62 10.82 -10.10
N GLN A 124 -6.97 10.56 -8.97
CA GLN A 124 -6.95 11.50 -7.82
C GLN A 124 -6.35 12.85 -8.18
N PHE A 125 -5.34 12.88 -9.06
CA PHE A 125 -4.76 14.11 -9.56
C PHE A 125 -5.80 14.92 -10.37
N ARG A 126 -6.40 14.30 -11.38
CA ARG A 126 -7.42 14.92 -12.24
C ARG A 126 -8.63 15.40 -11.45
N GLN A 127 -9.10 14.59 -10.51
CA GLN A 127 -10.23 14.92 -9.66
C GLN A 127 -9.93 16.14 -8.78
N ALA A 128 -8.72 16.27 -8.24
CA ALA A 128 -8.35 17.42 -7.42
C ALA A 128 -8.33 18.72 -8.23
N VAL A 129 -7.79 18.68 -9.46
CA VAL A 129 -7.80 19.82 -10.39
C VAL A 129 -9.25 20.17 -10.78
N TRP A 130 -10.06 19.18 -11.16
CA TRP A 130 -11.47 19.38 -11.53
C TRP A 130 -12.28 20.07 -10.43
N ASN A 131 -12.08 19.64 -9.18
CA ASN A 131 -12.78 20.17 -8.01
C ASN A 131 -12.52 21.65 -7.72
N VAL A 132 -11.49 22.27 -8.32
CA VAL A 132 -11.21 23.71 -8.15
C VAL A 132 -12.38 24.58 -8.60
N HIS A 133 -12.97 24.24 -9.75
CA HIS A 133 -14.06 25.00 -10.35
C HIS A 133 -15.40 24.26 -10.35
N HIS A 134 -15.38 22.95 -10.06
CA HIS A 134 -16.55 22.06 -10.19
C HIS A 134 -16.82 21.25 -8.91
N ALA A 135 -16.51 21.80 -7.74
CA ALA A 135 -16.70 21.12 -6.46
C ALA A 135 -18.12 20.53 -6.33
N GLY A 136 -18.18 19.22 -6.06
CA GLY A 136 -19.44 18.47 -5.91
C GLY A 136 -20.05 17.97 -7.22
N GLN A 137 -19.43 18.25 -8.36
CA GLN A 137 -19.82 17.66 -9.65
C GLN A 137 -18.90 16.47 -9.99
N PRO A 138 -19.43 15.37 -10.55
CA PRO A 138 -18.60 14.27 -11.04
C PRO A 138 -17.72 14.73 -12.20
N MET A 139 -16.58 14.06 -12.40
CA MET A 139 -15.65 14.41 -13.47
C MET A 139 -16.22 13.95 -14.83
N PRO A 140 -16.07 14.72 -15.92
CA PRO A 140 -16.59 14.34 -17.24
C PRO A 140 -15.94 13.03 -17.72
N GLY A 141 -16.74 12.12 -18.29
CA GLY A 141 -16.27 10.81 -18.74
C GLY A 141 -16.28 9.72 -17.66
N GLU A 142 -16.64 10.06 -16.42
CA GLU A 142 -17.10 9.08 -15.43
C GLU A 142 -18.57 8.69 -15.71
N GLU A 143 -18.87 8.27 -16.94
CA GLU A 143 -20.14 7.60 -17.22
C GLU A 143 -20.15 6.30 -16.42
N GLN A 144 -20.72 6.35 -15.22
CA GLN A 144 -21.12 5.21 -14.39
C GLN A 144 -20.24 3.99 -14.63
N GLU A 145 -18.99 4.05 -14.13
CA GLU A 145 -18.51 2.84 -13.49
C GLU A 145 -19.54 2.60 -12.40
N ASP A 146 -20.51 1.73 -12.70
CA ASP A 146 -21.34 1.11 -11.70
C ASP A 146 -20.36 0.78 -10.59
N ILE A 147 -20.48 1.49 -9.48
CA ILE A 147 -20.15 0.88 -8.22
C ILE A 147 -21.09 -0.31 -8.25
N VAL A 148 -20.62 -1.43 -8.78
CA VAL A 148 -21.13 -2.72 -8.41
C VAL A 148 -20.88 -2.66 -6.91
N LEU A 149 -21.94 -2.25 -6.20
CA LEU A 149 -22.24 -2.69 -4.87
C LEU A 149 -22.17 -4.20 -5.06
N THR A 150 -20.96 -4.75 -4.99
CA THR A 150 -20.72 -6.15 -4.75
C THR A 150 -21.37 -6.26 -3.40
N SER A 151 -22.61 -6.75 -3.47
CA SER A 151 -23.63 -6.77 -2.45
C SER A 151 -23.00 -6.74 -1.08
N THR A 152 -23.27 -5.70 -0.30
CA THR A 152 -23.29 -5.60 1.18
C THR A 152 -22.63 -6.72 2.02
N GLU A 153 -21.56 -7.32 1.56
CA GLU A 153 -20.73 -8.27 2.26
C GLU A 153 -19.54 -7.44 2.67
N SER A 154 -19.79 -6.68 3.74
CA SER A 154 -18.75 -6.08 4.53
C SER A 154 -17.55 -7.04 4.61
N ASN A 155 -16.38 -6.59 4.16
CA ASN A 155 -15.07 -7.25 4.37
C ASN A 155 -14.72 -7.48 5.87
N ILE A 156 -15.69 -7.33 6.76
CA ILE A 156 -15.63 -7.72 8.15
C ILE A 156 -15.84 -9.23 8.24
N LYS A 157 -14.73 -9.97 8.27
CA LYS A 157 -14.75 -11.43 8.51
C LYS A 157 -15.37 -11.83 9.86
N ASN A 158 -15.57 -10.87 10.78
CA ASN A 158 -16.08 -11.10 12.12
C ASN A 158 -17.35 -10.27 12.37
N LEU A 159 -18.52 -10.80 12.04
CA LEU A 159 -19.83 -10.15 12.29
C LEU A 159 -20.16 -9.94 13.78
N LYS A 160 -19.32 -10.48 14.68
CA LYS A 160 -19.43 -10.36 16.14
C LYS A 160 -18.19 -9.69 16.71
N CYS A 161 -18.39 -8.84 17.71
CA CYS A 161 -17.31 -8.24 18.48
C CYS A 161 -16.49 -9.33 19.18
N PRO A 162 -15.17 -9.41 18.97
CA PRO A 162 -14.32 -10.43 19.62
C PRO A 162 -14.21 -10.24 21.15
N LEU A 163 -14.68 -9.11 21.70
CA LEU A 163 -14.63 -8.82 23.13
C LEU A 163 -15.97 -9.04 23.83
N THR A 164 -17.09 -8.71 23.18
CA THR A 164 -18.43 -8.80 23.79
C THR A 164 -19.30 -9.91 23.19
N GLY A 165 -18.89 -10.51 22.07
CA GLY A 165 -19.68 -11.51 21.34
C GLY A 165 -20.94 -10.96 20.65
N LYS A 166 -21.29 -9.69 20.88
CA LYS A 166 -22.46 -9.03 20.29
C LYS A 166 -22.26 -8.78 18.79
N PRO A 167 -23.34 -8.83 17.99
CA PRO A 167 -23.25 -8.42 16.59
C PRO A 167 -22.89 -6.95 16.49
N ILE A 168 -22.13 -6.59 15.45
CA ILE A 168 -21.59 -5.21 15.30
C ILE A 168 -22.70 -4.15 15.23
N THR A 169 -23.86 -4.52 14.70
CA THR A 169 -25.06 -3.67 14.59
C THR A 169 -25.61 -3.20 15.94
N GLU A 170 -25.26 -3.89 17.03
CA GLU A 170 -25.71 -3.59 18.39
C GLU A 170 -24.63 -2.88 19.23
N LEU A 171 -23.49 -2.53 18.64
CA LEU A 171 -22.43 -1.78 19.33
C LEU A 171 -22.71 -0.28 19.23
N THR A 172 -22.68 0.40 20.37
CA THR A 172 -22.92 1.84 20.44
C THR A 172 -21.79 2.65 19.79
N GLU A 173 -20.53 2.17 19.84
CA GLU A 173 -19.38 2.79 19.16
C GLU A 173 -18.46 1.74 18.50
N PRO A 174 -18.76 1.27 17.28
CA PRO A 174 -17.92 0.30 16.59
C PRO A 174 -16.63 0.94 16.07
N VAL A 175 -15.51 0.71 16.76
CA VAL A 175 -14.18 1.20 16.34
C VAL A 175 -13.54 0.23 15.33
N ARG A 176 -13.34 0.67 14.08
CA ARG A 176 -12.48 -0.03 13.10
C ARG A 176 -11.04 0.49 13.24
N ARG A 177 -10.08 -0.40 13.44
CA ARG A 177 -8.65 -0.03 13.45
C ARG A 177 -8.19 0.30 12.03
N LEU A 178 -8.03 1.58 11.72
CA LEU A 178 -7.08 2.06 10.73
C LEU A 178 -5.79 2.42 11.49
N PHE A 179 -4.77 1.56 11.39
CA PHE A 179 -3.37 1.75 11.78
C PHE A 179 -3.03 2.46 13.13
N THR A 180 -2.52 1.64 14.07
CA THR A 180 -1.54 1.86 15.17
C THR A 180 -1.52 3.11 16.09
N LEU A 181 -2.28 4.19 15.90
CA LEU A 181 -2.18 5.38 16.77
C LEU A 181 -3.34 5.63 17.74
N MET A 182 -4.07 4.59 18.14
CA MET A 182 -5.17 4.73 19.12
C MET A 182 -5.21 3.64 20.19
N GLN A 183 -4.04 3.16 20.65
CA GLN A 183 -4.01 2.11 21.67
C GLN A 183 -4.44 2.62 23.07
N ARG A 184 -4.21 3.91 23.39
CA ARG A 184 -4.63 4.52 24.67
C ARG A 184 -6.13 4.86 24.71
N GLY A 185 -6.70 5.35 23.60
CA GLY A 185 -8.13 5.63 23.50
C GLY A 185 -8.98 4.37 23.61
N LEU A 186 -8.54 3.28 22.96
CA LEU A 186 -9.21 1.99 23.05
C LEU A 186 -9.20 1.41 24.48
N GLN A 187 -8.10 1.56 25.22
CA GLN A 187 -8.05 1.13 26.64
C GLN A 187 -9.01 1.93 27.54
N ALA A 188 -9.19 3.24 27.29
CA ALA A 188 -10.14 4.05 28.03
C ALA A 188 -11.60 3.69 27.72
N TYR A 189 -11.92 3.39 26.46
CA TYR A 189 -13.22 2.91 26.01
C TYR A 189 -13.56 1.54 26.62
N LEU A 190 -12.61 0.60 26.58
CA LEU A 190 -12.76 -0.74 27.18
C LEU A 190 -12.98 -0.70 28.70
N ARG A 191 -12.41 0.28 29.40
CA ARG A 191 -12.57 0.43 30.85
C ARG A 191 -13.96 0.98 31.23
N LYS A 192 -14.59 1.78 30.37
CA LYS A 192 -15.94 2.34 30.60
C LYS A 192 -17.06 1.39 30.21
N GLU A 193 -16.93 0.65 29.12
CA GLU A 193 -18.00 -0.22 28.61
C GLU A 193 -17.94 -1.66 29.12
N CYS A 194 -16.77 -2.17 29.53
CA CYS A 194 -16.61 -3.59 29.86
C CYS A 194 -16.66 -3.92 31.36
N TYR A 195 -16.60 -2.91 32.25
CA TYR A 195 -16.73 -3.11 33.71
C TYR A 195 -17.56 -2.01 34.38
N PRO A 196 -18.90 -2.04 34.28
CA PRO A 196 -19.74 -1.15 35.07
C PRO A 196 -19.81 -1.54 36.57
N GLY A 197 -19.15 -2.64 36.98
CA GLY A 197 -19.32 -3.26 38.30
C GLY A 197 -18.18 -3.13 39.32
N LEU A 198 -17.04 -2.49 39.00
CA LEU A 198 -15.87 -2.49 39.90
C LEU A 198 -15.73 -1.23 40.78
N HIS A 199 -16.85 -0.59 41.14
CA HIS A 199 -16.89 0.46 42.16
C HIS A 199 -17.25 -0.05 43.58
N LYS A 200 -17.31 -1.38 43.78
CA LYS A 200 -17.49 -1.99 45.11
C LYS A 200 -16.49 -3.12 45.37
N ILE A 201 -15.22 -2.78 45.50
CA ILE A 201 -14.31 -3.54 46.36
C ILE A 201 -13.54 -2.50 47.20
N GLN A 202 -14.21 -2.00 48.24
CA GLN A 202 -13.55 -1.44 49.41
C GLN A 202 -13.13 -2.61 50.31
N ALA A 203 -11.91 -2.52 50.85
CA ALA A 203 -11.31 -3.42 51.85
C ALA A 203 -11.16 -4.87 51.33
N TRP A 204 -10.07 -5.60 51.55
CA TRP A 204 -9.41 -6.01 52.79
C TRP A 204 -7.89 -6.08 52.50
N GLN A 205 -7.01 -5.32 53.16
CA GLN A 205 -6.24 -5.74 54.35
C GLN A 205 -6.05 -7.25 54.51
N CYS A 206 -4.93 -7.78 54.02
CA CYS A 206 -3.70 -8.08 54.77
C CYS A 206 -2.56 -8.36 53.80
#